data_AF-A0A961MH17-F1
#
_entry.id   AF-A0A961MH17-F1
#
_cell.length_a   1.000
_cell.length_b   1.000
_cell.length_c   1.000
_cell.angle_alpha   90.00
_cell.angle_beta   90.00
_cell.angle_gamma   90.00
#
_symmetry.space_group_name_H-M   'P 1'
#
loop_
_entity.id
_entity.type
_entity.pdbx_description
1 polymer ?
#
loop_
_entity_poly.entity_id
_entity_poly.type
_entity_poly.pdbx_seq_one_letter_code
_entity_poly.pdbx_strand_id
1 'polypeptide(L)' 'MTDLPGIVITGVSGRMGRMLARTVAASDKARLAGAVER' A
#
# COMPACT_ATOMS: atom_id res chain seq x y z
N MET A 1 -6.12 20.89 -4.90
CA MET A 1 -6.40 19.61 -4.23
C MET A 1 -5.68 18.53 -5.01
N THR A 2 -4.51 18.08 -4.55
CA THR A 2 -3.82 16.94 -5.18
C THR A 2 -4.06 15.74 -4.29
N ASP A 3 -5.27 15.20 -4.32
CA ASP A 3 -5.57 14.00 -3.56
C ASP A 3 -4.73 12.85 -4.11
N LEU A 4 -3.92 12.25 -3.24
CA LEU A 4 -3.15 11.07 -3.59
C LEU A 4 -4.08 9.85 -3.61
N PRO A 5 -4.04 9.03 -4.68
CA PRO A 5 -4.72 7.74 -4.73
C PRO A 5 -4.45 6.91 -3.47
N GLY A 6 -5.54 6.40 -2.87
CA GLY A 6 -5.46 5.45 -1.76
C GLY A 6 -5.39 4.02 -2.28
N ILE A 7 -4.35 3.27 -1.89
CA ILE A 7 -4.15 1.88 -2.28
C ILE A 7 -4.41 0.97 -1.08
N VAL A 8 -5.19 -0.09 -1.30
CA VAL A 8 -5.40 -1.18 -0.34
C VAL A 8 -4.64 -2.41 -0.81
N ILE A 9 -3.86 -3.02 0.08
CA ILE A 9 -3.10 -4.24 -0.21
C ILE A 9 -3.74 -5.43 0.51
N THR A 10 -4.14 -6.45 -0.24
CA THR A 10 -4.63 -7.72 0.29
C THR A 10 -3.49 -8.74 0.37
N GLY A 11 -3.49 -9.59 1.40
CA GLY A 11 -2.40 -10.54 1.65
C GLY A 11 -1.10 -9.85 2.08
N VAL A 12 -1.19 -8.78 2.88
CA VAL A 12 -0.04 -7.94 3.24
C VAL A 12 1.08 -8.71 3.95
N SER A 13 0.75 -9.77 4.69
CA SER A 13 1.71 -10.61 5.41
C SER A 13 2.57 -11.50 4.49
N GLY A 14 2.20 -11.68 3.22
CA GLY A 14 3.02 -12.37 2.22
C GLY A 14 4.30 -11.61 1.83
N ARG A 15 5.25 -12.29 1.17
CA ARG A 15 6.50 -11.65 0.69
C ARG A 15 6.23 -10.48 -0.25
N MET A 16 5.34 -10.69 -1.22
CA MET A 16 4.95 -9.66 -2.17
C MET A 16 4.15 -8.55 -1.49
N GLY A 17 3.20 -8.88 -0.61
CA GLY A 17 2.41 -7.91 0.14
C GLY A 17 3.27 -6.93 0.94
N ARG A 18 4.27 -7.44 1.66
CA ARG A 18 5.24 -6.60 2.38
C ARG A 18 6.09 -5.72 1.46
N MET A 19 6.46 -6.21 0.28
CA MET A 19 7.23 -5.42 -0.70
C MET A 19 6.38 -4.29 -1.27
N LEU A 20 5.15 -4.60 -1.72
CA LEU A 20 4.21 -3.61 -2.23
C LEU A 20 3.88 -2.54 -1.18
N ALA A 21 3.66 -2.93 0.09
CA ALA A 21 3.37 -1.98 1.16
C ALA A 21 4.50 -0.98 1.37
N ARG A 22 5.76 -1.44 1.32
CA ARG A 22 6.93 -0.55 1.39
C ARG A 22 7.03 0.37 0.18
N THR A 23 6.79 -0.15 -1.03
CA THR A 23 6.83 0.66 -2.25
C THR A 23 5.78 1.77 -2.24
N VAL A 24 4.56 1.46 -1.83
CA VAL A 24 3.48 2.46 -1.72
C VAL A 24 3.79 3.46 -0.61
N ALA A 25 4.26 3.00 0.56
CA ALA A 25 4.62 3.90 1.67
C ALA A 25 5.79 4.84 1.34
N ALA A 26 6.67 4.45 0.42
CA ALA A 26 7.79 5.28 -0.05
C ALA A 26 7.43 6.17 -1.26
N SER A 27 6.21 6.09 -1.78
CA SER A 27 5.79 6.86 -2.96
C SER A 27 5.23 8.22 -2.58
N ASP A 28 5.58 9.23 -3.36
CA ASP A 28 4.96 10.57 -3.35
C ASP A 28 3.69 10.65 -4.21
N LYS A 29 3.36 9.57 -4.94
CA LYS A 29 2.23 9.51 -5.89
C LYS A 29 1.02 8.78 -5.35
N ALA A 30 1.11 8.12 -4.19
CA ALA A 30 0.03 7.34 -3.61
C ALA A 30 0.17 7.26 -2.09
N ARG A 31 -0.90 6.87 -1.40
CA ARG A 31 -0.88 6.58 0.04
C ARG A 31 -1.38 5.16 0.30
N LEU A 32 -0.77 4.48 1.26
CA LEU A 32 -1.28 3.20 1.76
C LEU A 32 -2.53 3.48 2.59
N ALA A 33 -3.70 3.17 2.03
CA ALA A 33 -5.00 3.44 2.65
C ALA A 33 -5.49 2.29 3.53
N GLY A 34 -4.98 1.07 3.32
CA GLY A 34 -5.32 -0.08 4.12
C GLY A 34 -4.51 -1.31 3.76
N ALA A 35 -4.46 -2.26 4.68
CA ALA A 35 -3.79 -3.54 4.50
C ALA A 35 -4.64 -4.64 5.12
N VAL A 36 -4.87 -5.72 4.38
CA VAL A 36 -5.72 -6.84 4.78
C VAL A 36 -4.89 -8.11 4.77
N GLU A 37 -5.06 -8.94 5.79
CA GLU A 37 -4.51 -10.29 5.88
C GLU A 37 -5.57 -11.34 6.24
N ARG A 38 -5.17 -12.61 6.31
CA ARG A 38 -5.98 -13.72 6.83
C ARG A 38 -5.48 -14.09 8.22
#